data_AF-A0AAW2PNW7-F1
#
_entry.id   AF-A0AAW2PNW7-F1
#
_cell.length_a   1.000
_cell.length_b   1.000
_cell.length_c   1.000
_cell.angle_alpha   90.00
_cell.angle_beta   90.00
_cell.angle_gamma   90.00
#
_symmetry.space_group_name_H-M   'P 1'
#
loop_
_entity.id
_entity.type
_entity.pdbx_description
1 polymer ?
#
loop_
_entity_poly.entity_id
_entity_poly.type
_entity_poly.pdbx_seq_one_letter_code
_entity_poly.pdbx_strand_id
1 'polypeptide(L)'
;MRQIEVSVKSRNEARELVEQRNYEIAIEVSQLEATISGLREEVAKKSEEIESLKRSIDEKDGKLAEFERESSEKQEGMERELSRLRLLVSDYESKTETQKPLLIDQLNYVSRVHGEMCKVMKIVDAKKSSELSESLFLAQETNMEENIKAALAGMESVHELSKIVVEKTRDLVEERTREVKSLNETIDQLMKEKEQIGSLLRSTLSRRMSVDLSSKTNELFKVAENGLKEAGIEYKFSKFQGSKGKMSPDEVEENEVYALASALENIIKQSQLEIIELKHSVEELRAESNLYKERVDAQTKELNQWKQRVEELEEKERVANENVEGLMMDIAAAEEEITRWKVAAQQEADAGKAVEKDYMTQKEYCCSKFDWFLLYLCIHKAQSFYEFWLYQYPVKLPVAQTAQLCDLLLLASVRQELEEARQAVIESEKKLKFKEETAEAAMAARDAAEKSLRLADMRASRLRDRVEELTRQLDELDTRETSRTGLRRLRYVCWPWQWLGLDYVGSRRPEIPQQNANEMELSEPLL
;
A
#
# COMPACT_ATOMS: atom_id res chain seq x y z
N MET A 1 53.24 -8.92 112.43
CA MET A 1 53.45 -10.22 111.77
C MET A 1 52.10 -10.75 111.27
N ARG A 2 51.91 -12.05 111.00
CA ARG A 2 50.68 -12.77 110.55
C ARG A 2 49.52 -11.94 109.99
N GLN A 3 48.78 -11.20 110.82
CA GLN A 3 47.63 -10.39 110.37
C GLN A 3 48.01 -9.30 109.35
N ILE A 4 49.22 -8.74 109.45
CA ILE A 4 49.78 -7.80 108.45
C ILE A 4 50.15 -8.55 107.17
N GLU A 5 50.75 -9.74 107.27
CA GLU A 5 51.12 -10.57 106.11
C GLU A 5 49.88 -10.97 105.28
N VAL A 6 48.77 -11.35 105.93
CA VAL A 6 47.49 -11.67 105.27
C VAL A 6 46.88 -10.43 104.60
N SER A 7 46.93 -9.26 105.23
CA SER A 7 46.45 -8.00 104.63
C SER A 7 47.30 -7.56 103.45
N VAL A 8 48.62 -7.75 103.51
CA VAL A 8 49.52 -7.49 102.36
C VAL A 8 49.26 -8.48 101.23
N LYS A 9 49.03 -9.78 101.53
CA LYS A 9 48.71 -10.80 100.52
C LYS A 9 47.40 -10.49 99.79
N SER A 10 46.30 -10.28 100.52
CA SER A 10 45.01 -9.93 99.92
C SER A 10 45.01 -8.61 99.13
N ARG A 11 45.80 -7.62 99.55
CA ARG A 11 46.01 -6.38 98.79
C ARG A 11 46.83 -6.61 97.50
N ASN A 12 47.76 -7.55 97.49
CA ASN A 12 48.52 -7.90 96.30
C ASN A 12 47.66 -8.75 95.33
N GLU A 13 46.91 -9.73 95.83
CA GLU A 13 45.92 -10.51 95.06
C GLU A 13 44.86 -9.58 94.41
N ALA A 14 44.38 -8.57 95.14
CA ALA A 14 43.47 -7.56 94.60
C ALA A 14 44.10 -6.65 93.54
N ARG A 15 45.44 -6.47 93.54
CA ARG A 15 46.15 -5.76 92.45
C ARG A 15 46.31 -6.64 91.23
N GLU A 16 46.72 -7.89 91.41
CA GLU A 16 46.85 -8.88 90.33
C GLU A 16 45.52 -9.06 89.57
N LEU A 17 44.38 -9.10 90.28
CA LEU A 17 43.04 -9.13 89.68
C LEU A 17 42.69 -7.83 88.90
N VAL A 18 43.07 -6.66 89.41
CA VAL A 18 42.86 -5.38 88.71
C VAL A 18 43.78 -5.25 87.50
N GLU A 19 45.03 -5.68 87.60
CA GLU A 19 45.98 -5.74 86.48
C GLU A 19 45.49 -6.71 85.40
N GLN A 20 45.02 -7.91 85.76
CA GLN A 20 44.38 -8.83 84.82
C GLN A 20 43.18 -8.19 84.12
N ARG A 21 42.24 -7.59 84.85
CA ARG A 21 41.05 -6.97 84.23
C ARG A 21 41.41 -5.75 83.37
N ASN A 22 42.47 -5.01 83.71
CA ASN A 22 43.00 -3.94 82.87
C ASN A 22 43.58 -4.47 81.54
N TYR A 23 44.26 -5.63 81.54
CA TYR A 23 44.70 -6.29 80.31
C TYR A 23 43.54 -6.79 79.46
N GLU A 24 42.50 -7.38 80.08
CA GLU A 24 41.28 -7.77 79.36
C GLU A 24 40.59 -6.57 78.70
N ILE A 25 40.40 -5.46 79.44
CA ILE A 25 39.83 -4.22 78.91
C ILE A 25 40.69 -3.65 77.78
N ALA A 26 42.03 -3.70 77.87
CA ALA A 26 42.90 -3.24 76.78
C ALA A 26 42.71 -4.08 75.50
N ILE A 27 42.54 -5.40 75.62
CA ILE A 27 42.26 -6.29 74.48
C ILE A 27 40.86 -6.00 73.89
N GLU A 28 39.84 -5.86 74.74
CA GLU A 28 38.48 -5.47 74.33
C GLU A 28 38.47 -4.14 73.57
N VAL A 29 39.19 -3.12 74.07
CA VAL A 29 39.31 -1.81 73.42
C VAL A 29 40.02 -1.93 72.08
N SER A 30 41.18 -2.61 71.98
CA SER A 30 41.87 -2.74 70.69
C SER A 30 41.09 -3.55 69.64
N GLN A 31 40.26 -4.51 70.05
CA GLN A 31 39.34 -5.20 69.14
C GLN A 31 38.24 -4.27 68.62
N LEU A 32 37.68 -3.41 69.49
CA LEU A 32 36.71 -2.39 69.10
C LEU A 32 37.34 -1.31 68.19
N GLU A 33 38.57 -0.86 68.48
CA GLU A 33 39.31 0.11 67.66
C GLU A 33 39.60 -0.44 66.26
N ALA A 34 40.00 -1.71 66.15
CA ALA A 34 40.18 -2.38 64.86
C ALA A 34 38.86 -2.49 64.08
N THR A 35 37.77 -2.87 64.75
CA THR A 35 36.43 -2.96 64.15
C THR A 35 35.93 -1.59 63.66
N ILE A 36 36.09 -0.54 64.48
CA ILE A 36 35.74 0.85 64.13
C ILE A 36 36.58 1.35 62.95
N SER A 37 37.84 0.93 62.85
CA SER A 37 38.73 1.30 61.73
C SER A 37 38.29 0.66 60.42
N GLY A 38 37.98 -0.65 60.42
CA GLY A 38 37.44 -1.34 59.24
C GLY A 38 36.09 -0.77 58.78
N LEU A 39 35.17 -0.49 59.72
CA LEU A 39 33.89 0.14 59.41
C LEU A 39 34.04 1.55 58.82
N ARG A 40 35.08 2.31 59.21
CA ARG A 40 35.39 3.62 58.60
C ARG A 40 35.90 3.49 57.16
N GLU A 41 36.73 2.50 56.89
CA GLU A 41 37.23 2.20 55.54
C GLU A 41 36.09 1.74 54.61
N GLU A 42 35.20 0.87 55.11
CA GLU A 42 33.97 0.50 54.39
C GLU A 42 33.07 1.71 54.08
N VAL A 43 32.85 2.60 55.06
CA VAL A 43 32.03 3.80 54.87
C VAL A 43 32.67 4.77 53.88
N ALA A 44 34.00 4.94 53.89
CA ALA A 44 34.73 5.72 52.90
C ALA A 44 34.54 5.13 51.49
N LYS A 45 34.80 3.83 51.29
CA LYS A 45 34.62 3.14 50.00
C LYS A 45 33.19 3.26 49.49
N LYS A 46 32.18 3.00 50.34
CA LYS A 46 30.76 3.14 49.98
C LYS A 46 30.38 4.59 49.64
N SER A 47 31.02 5.58 50.24
CA SER A 47 30.80 7.00 49.88
C SER A 47 31.37 7.33 48.50
N GLU A 48 32.56 6.80 48.15
CA GLU A 48 33.13 6.96 46.81
C GLU A 48 32.29 6.27 45.73
N GLU A 49 31.78 5.07 46.01
CA GLU A 49 30.84 4.34 45.15
C GLU A 49 29.54 5.15 44.93
N ILE A 50 28.95 5.71 45.99
CA ILE A 50 27.75 6.57 45.91
C ILE A 50 28.00 7.82 45.07
N GLU A 51 29.09 8.56 45.29
CA GLU A 51 29.40 9.74 44.48
C GLU A 51 29.74 9.39 43.02
N SER A 52 30.24 8.17 42.75
CA SER A 52 30.44 7.68 41.38
C SER A 52 29.12 7.36 40.67
N LEU A 53 28.21 6.64 41.35
CA LEU A 53 26.86 6.36 40.84
C LEU A 53 26.08 7.65 40.60
N LYS A 54 26.15 8.61 41.52
CA LYS A 54 25.51 9.93 41.42
C LYS A 54 25.97 10.70 40.17
N ARG A 55 27.28 10.81 39.93
CA ARG A 55 27.79 11.42 38.68
C ARG A 55 27.29 10.69 37.42
N SER A 56 27.16 9.36 37.47
CA SER A 56 26.61 8.59 36.37
C SER A 56 25.11 8.77 36.17
N ILE A 57 24.35 9.15 37.22
CA ILE A 57 22.94 9.54 37.14
C ILE A 57 22.85 10.94 36.53
N ASP A 58 23.63 11.91 37.03
CA ASP A 58 23.67 13.29 36.49
C ASP A 58 23.97 13.31 34.98
N GLU A 59 24.90 12.45 34.50
CA GLU A 59 25.21 12.28 33.08
C GLU A 59 24.07 11.64 32.26
N LYS A 60 23.32 10.71 32.89
CA LYS A 60 22.18 10.03 32.25
C LYS A 60 20.96 10.94 32.14
N ASP A 61 20.66 11.71 33.19
CA ASP A 61 19.58 12.67 33.22
C ASP A 61 19.82 13.80 32.21
N GLY A 62 21.07 14.27 32.08
CA GLY A 62 21.47 15.21 31.02
C GLY A 62 21.18 14.68 29.62
N LYS A 63 21.57 13.43 29.32
CA LYS A 63 21.30 12.78 28.02
C LYS A 63 19.82 12.52 27.77
N LEU A 64 19.05 12.24 28.82
CA LEU A 64 17.60 12.07 28.73
C LEU A 64 16.92 13.40 28.37
N ALA A 65 17.35 14.52 28.99
CA ALA A 65 16.85 15.87 28.69
C ALA A 65 17.33 16.44 27.33
N GLU A 66 18.34 15.83 26.70
CA GLU A 66 18.69 16.08 25.30
C GLU A 66 17.80 15.26 24.34
N PHE A 67 17.61 13.97 24.62
CA PHE A 67 16.74 13.09 23.83
C PHE A 67 15.26 13.52 23.85
N GLU A 68 14.73 13.93 25.01
CA GLU A 68 13.35 14.43 25.15
C GLU A 68 13.13 15.70 24.31
N ARG A 69 14.15 16.57 24.21
CA ARG A 69 14.13 17.77 23.37
C ARG A 69 14.16 17.43 21.90
N GLU A 70 15.08 16.57 21.46
CA GLU A 70 15.16 16.10 20.08
C GLU A 70 13.86 15.41 19.63
N SER A 71 13.27 14.60 20.52
CA SER A 71 11.98 13.93 20.27
C SER A 71 10.84 14.94 20.15
N SER A 72 10.83 16.00 20.97
CA SER A 72 9.86 17.10 20.89
C SER A 72 10.00 17.90 19.57
N GLU A 73 11.22 18.26 19.19
CA GLU A 73 11.50 18.98 17.94
C GLU A 73 11.09 18.14 16.70
N LYS A 74 11.33 16.82 16.74
CA LYS A 74 10.84 15.87 15.73
C LYS A 74 9.31 15.79 15.68
N GLN A 75 8.64 15.73 16.84
CA GLN A 75 7.18 15.71 16.92
C GLN A 75 6.56 16.99 16.35
N GLU A 76 7.08 18.17 16.71
CA GLU A 76 6.67 19.45 16.10
C GLU A 76 6.93 19.49 14.59
N GLY A 77 7.99 18.82 14.10
CA GLY A 77 8.25 18.63 12.68
C GLY A 77 7.14 17.83 11.98
N MET A 78 6.77 16.68 12.54
CA MET A 78 5.70 15.83 12.01
C MET A 78 4.33 16.52 12.06
N GLU A 79 4.01 17.24 13.14
CA GLU A 79 2.73 17.94 13.27
C GLU A 79 2.57 19.11 12.26
N ARG A 80 3.67 19.81 11.94
CA ARG A 80 3.70 20.81 10.86
C ARG A 80 3.45 20.19 9.49
N GLU A 81 4.07 19.05 9.18
CA GLU A 81 3.85 18.35 7.91
C GLU A 81 2.47 17.72 7.80
N LEU A 82 1.93 17.14 8.88
CA LEU A 82 0.54 16.68 8.95
C LEU A 82 -0.45 17.83 8.72
N SER A 83 -0.16 19.02 9.25
CA SER A 83 -0.96 20.23 9.02
C SER A 83 -0.88 20.70 7.56
N ARG A 84 0.32 20.68 6.94
CA ARG A 84 0.54 21.01 5.52
C ARG A 84 -0.20 20.03 4.60
N LEU A 85 -0.14 18.74 4.88
CA LEU A 85 -0.86 17.70 4.14
C LEU A 85 -2.38 17.83 4.30
N ARG A 86 -2.87 18.13 5.51
CA ARG A 86 -4.32 18.34 5.76
C ARG A 86 -4.87 19.54 4.97
N LEU A 87 -4.12 20.63 4.88
CA LEU A 87 -4.48 21.79 4.05
C LEU A 87 -4.51 21.42 2.55
N LEU A 88 -3.53 20.64 2.08
CA LEU A 88 -3.48 20.18 0.69
C LEU A 88 -4.63 19.24 0.33
N VAL A 89 -4.99 18.31 1.23
CA VAL A 89 -6.17 17.45 1.06
C VAL A 89 -7.44 18.29 0.97
N SER A 90 -7.65 19.26 1.87
CA SER A 90 -8.84 20.12 1.86
C SER A 90 -8.95 20.98 0.59
N ASP A 91 -7.83 21.47 0.06
CA ASP A 91 -7.77 22.15 -1.25
C ASP A 91 -8.20 21.21 -2.38
N TYR A 92 -7.71 19.97 -2.43
CA TYR A 92 -8.14 18.97 -3.42
C TYR A 92 -9.62 18.56 -3.26
N GLU A 93 -10.11 18.40 -2.03
CA GLU A 93 -11.55 18.14 -1.75
C GLU A 93 -12.42 19.29 -2.27
N SER A 94 -12.05 20.55 -2.03
CA SER A 94 -12.80 21.69 -2.55
C SER A 94 -12.82 21.75 -4.09
N LYS A 95 -11.73 21.32 -4.73
CA LYS A 95 -11.61 21.22 -6.20
C LYS A 95 -12.43 20.09 -6.78
N THR A 96 -12.56 18.95 -6.11
CA THR A 96 -13.48 17.89 -6.55
C THR A 96 -14.94 18.30 -6.32
N GLU A 97 -15.27 18.93 -5.19
CA GLU A 97 -16.65 19.36 -4.90
C GLU A 97 -17.16 20.40 -5.91
N THR A 98 -16.31 21.34 -6.33
CA THR A 98 -16.64 22.32 -7.37
C THR A 98 -16.74 21.72 -8.79
N GLN A 99 -16.15 20.55 -9.04
CA GLN A 99 -16.25 19.84 -10.31
C GLN A 99 -17.49 18.91 -10.41
N LYS A 100 -18.04 18.42 -9.29
CA LYS A 100 -19.25 17.58 -9.28
C LYS A 100 -20.43 18.14 -10.09
N PRO A 101 -20.90 19.40 -9.91
CA PRO A 101 -22.07 19.90 -10.64
C PRO A 101 -21.83 19.97 -12.15
N LEU A 102 -20.63 20.33 -12.60
CA LEU A 102 -20.27 20.40 -14.03
C LEU A 102 -20.37 19.02 -14.70
N LEU A 103 -20.01 17.97 -13.97
CA LEU A 103 -20.08 16.59 -14.45
C LEU A 103 -21.53 16.07 -14.49
N ILE A 104 -22.36 16.44 -13.51
CA ILE A 104 -23.81 16.14 -13.51
C ILE A 104 -24.48 16.83 -14.71
N ASP A 105 -24.14 18.10 -14.99
CA ASP A 105 -24.62 18.81 -16.17
C ASP A 105 -24.18 18.14 -17.49
N GLN A 106 -22.90 17.75 -17.61
CA GLN A 106 -22.42 17.00 -18.78
C GLN A 106 -23.23 15.71 -19.00
N LEU A 107 -23.44 14.91 -17.95
CA LEU A 107 -24.18 13.66 -18.03
C LEU A 107 -25.67 13.88 -18.40
N ASN A 108 -26.28 14.95 -17.89
CA ASN A 108 -27.62 15.40 -18.31
C ASN A 108 -27.67 15.78 -19.79
N TYR A 109 -26.66 16.49 -20.33
CA TYR A 109 -26.59 16.79 -21.77
C TYR A 109 -26.37 15.53 -22.61
N VAL A 110 -25.50 14.61 -22.19
CA VAL A 110 -25.25 13.33 -22.88
C VAL A 110 -26.52 12.49 -22.96
N SER A 111 -27.24 12.31 -21.85
CA SER A 111 -28.52 11.60 -21.83
C SER A 111 -29.58 12.24 -22.73
N ARG A 112 -29.64 13.57 -22.81
CA ARG A 112 -30.53 14.29 -23.74
C ARG A 112 -30.14 14.07 -25.20
N VAL A 113 -28.86 14.19 -25.56
CA VAL A 113 -28.38 13.99 -26.93
C VAL A 113 -28.59 12.54 -27.37
N HIS A 114 -28.32 11.56 -26.52
CA HIS A 114 -28.63 10.15 -26.76
C HIS A 114 -30.13 9.94 -27.03
N GLY A 115 -30.99 10.55 -26.20
CA GLY A 115 -32.44 10.53 -26.35
C GLY A 115 -32.93 11.07 -27.70
N GLU A 116 -32.37 12.19 -28.19
CA GLU A 116 -32.69 12.71 -29.53
C GLU A 116 -32.11 11.82 -30.65
N MET A 117 -30.89 11.30 -30.49
CA MET A 117 -30.25 10.42 -31.48
C MET A 117 -31.08 9.15 -31.72
N CYS A 118 -31.61 8.54 -30.65
CA CYS A 118 -32.53 7.39 -30.76
C CYS A 118 -33.89 7.74 -31.39
N LYS A 119 -34.35 9.00 -31.32
CA LYS A 119 -35.54 9.45 -32.10
C LYS A 119 -35.21 9.59 -33.59
N VAL A 120 -34.04 10.13 -33.95
CA VAL A 120 -33.62 10.21 -35.36
C VAL A 120 -33.43 8.80 -35.93
N MET A 121 -32.79 7.88 -35.20
CA MET A 121 -32.66 6.48 -35.60
C MET A 121 -34.02 5.83 -35.91
N LYS A 122 -35.05 6.10 -35.08
CA LYS A 122 -36.43 5.62 -35.30
C LYS A 122 -37.08 6.13 -36.59
N ILE A 123 -36.66 7.29 -37.11
CA ILE A 123 -37.15 7.85 -38.37
C ILE A 123 -36.42 7.23 -39.57
N VAL A 124 -35.11 6.99 -39.46
CA VAL A 124 -34.26 6.56 -40.59
C VAL A 124 -34.22 5.03 -40.75
N ASP A 125 -34.16 4.25 -39.66
CA ASP A 125 -34.23 2.78 -39.68
C ASP A 125 -35.26 2.27 -38.66
N ALA A 126 -36.53 2.29 -39.07
CA ALA A 126 -37.63 1.79 -38.26
C ALA A 126 -37.48 0.31 -37.86
N LYS A 127 -36.73 -0.52 -38.61
CA LYS A 127 -36.59 -1.97 -38.34
C LYS A 127 -35.64 -2.27 -37.18
N LYS A 128 -34.65 -1.41 -36.91
CA LYS A 128 -33.71 -1.56 -35.77
C LYS A 128 -34.12 -0.83 -34.49
N SER A 129 -35.29 -0.19 -34.48
CA SER A 129 -35.73 0.72 -33.42
C SER A 129 -35.95 0.13 -32.02
N SER A 130 -35.98 -1.21 -31.88
CA SER A 130 -36.49 -1.89 -30.68
C SER A 130 -35.43 -2.22 -29.60
N GLU A 131 -34.13 -2.16 -29.91
CA GLU A 131 -33.05 -2.59 -28.98
C GLU A 131 -32.30 -1.42 -28.32
N LEU A 132 -32.54 -0.18 -28.76
CA LEU A 132 -31.71 1.00 -28.44
C LEU A 132 -32.33 1.92 -27.38
N SER A 133 -32.95 1.37 -26.33
CA SER A 133 -33.85 2.16 -25.46
C SER A 133 -33.94 1.72 -23.99
N GLU A 134 -32.81 1.54 -23.30
CA GLU A 134 -32.74 1.75 -21.84
C GLU A 134 -31.72 2.84 -21.51
N SER A 135 -32.12 3.78 -20.64
CA SER A 135 -31.32 4.96 -20.29
C SER A 135 -30.34 4.64 -19.16
N LEU A 136 -29.19 4.07 -19.52
CA LEU A 136 -28.16 3.63 -18.57
C LEU A 136 -27.41 4.80 -17.89
N PHE A 137 -27.48 6.00 -18.46
CA PHE A 137 -26.64 7.15 -18.12
C PHE A 137 -27.33 8.11 -17.13
N LEU A 138 -27.58 7.62 -15.90
CA LEU A 138 -28.09 8.42 -14.79
C LEU A 138 -26.93 9.00 -13.97
N ALA A 139 -27.07 10.25 -13.53
CA ALA A 139 -26.11 10.88 -12.62
C ALA A 139 -26.35 10.42 -11.18
N GLN A 140 -25.29 9.96 -10.52
CA GLN A 140 -25.31 9.53 -9.12
C GLN A 140 -24.54 10.53 -8.26
N GLU A 141 -25.23 11.28 -7.41
CA GLU A 141 -24.71 12.46 -6.69
C GLU A 141 -23.44 12.19 -5.86
N THR A 142 -23.22 10.93 -5.45
CA THR A 142 -22.15 10.54 -4.51
C THR A 142 -20.82 10.15 -5.15
N ASN A 143 -20.77 9.74 -6.43
CA ASN A 143 -19.55 9.14 -7.00
C ASN A 143 -19.10 9.81 -8.31
N MET A 144 -18.04 10.61 -8.21
CA MET A 144 -17.42 11.28 -9.36
C MET A 144 -16.78 10.30 -10.35
N GLU A 145 -16.13 9.21 -9.90
CA GLU A 145 -15.45 8.28 -10.81
C GLU A 145 -16.45 7.48 -11.64
N GLU A 146 -17.59 7.10 -11.06
CA GLU A 146 -18.71 6.47 -11.78
C GLU A 146 -19.39 7.45 -12.73
N ASN A 147 -19.63 8.70 -12.32
CA ASN A 147 -20.20 9.72 -13.21
C ASN A 147 -19.28 10.03 -14.41
N ILE A 148 -17.94 10.03 -14.25
CA ILE A 148 -16.98 10.19 -15.36
C ILE A 148 -17.10 8.99 -16.33
N LYS A 149 -17.16 7.75 -15.81
CA LYS A 149 -17.31 6.54 -16.62
C LYS A 149 -18.66 6.52 -17.37
N ALA A 150 -19.75 6.91 -16.70
CA ALA A 150 -21.08 6.99 -17.29
C ALA A 150 -21.16 8.07 -18.38
N ALA A 151 -20.55 9.24 -18.16
CA ALA A 151 -20.45 10.30 -19.17
C ALA A 151 -19.65 9.84 -20.40
N LEU A 152 -18.50 9.19 -20.21
CA LEU A 152 -17.69 8.65 -21.30
C LEU A 152 -18.45 7.59 -22.12
N ALA A 153 -19.03 6.57 -21.46
CA ALA A 153 -19.79 5.52 -22.13
C ALA A 153 -21.03 6.08 -22.87
N GLY A 154 -21.68 7.11 -22.31
CA GLY A 154 -22.77 7.81 -22.98
C GLY A 154 -22.31 8.61 -24.20
N MET A 155 -21.13 9.25 -24.14
CA MET A 155 -20.54 9.94 -25.29
C MET A 155 -20.11 8.98 -26.40
N GLU A 156 -19.54 7.83 -26.05
CA GLU A 156 -19.19 6.76 -27.01
C GLU A 156 -20.45 6.20 -27.69
N SER A 157 -21.50 5.93 -26.92
CA SER A 157 -22.81 5.51 -27.44
C SER A 157 -23.44 6.53 -28.38
N VAL A 158 -23.42 7.82 -27.99
CA VAL A 158 -23.86 8.94 -28.85
C VAL A 158 -23.07 9.02 -30.15
N HIS A 159 -21.75 8.80 -30.10
CA HIS A 159 -20.89 8.84 -31.29
C HIS A 159 -21.23 7.73 -32.30
N GLU A 160 -21.32 6.47 -31.84
CA GLU A 160 -21.60 5.34 -32.74
C GLU A 160 -23.05 5.38 -33.26
N LEU A 161 -24.03 5.81 -32.44
CA LEU A 161 -25.39 6.10 -32.92
C LEU A 161 -25.40 7.20 -33.99
N SER A 162 -24.65 8.30 -33.79
CA SER A 162 -24.53 9.38 -34.77
C SER A 162 -23.96 8.89 -36.10
N LYS A 163 -22.93 8.05 -36.06
CA LYS A 163 -22.30 7.45 -37.24
C LYS A 163 -23.29 6.57 -38.01
N ILE A 164 -24.01 5.67 -37.32
CA ILE A 164 -25.03 4.82 -37.95
C ILE A 164 -26.19 5.65 -38.52
N VAL A 165 -26.63 6.71 -37.83
CA VAL A 165 -27.64 7.66 -38.34
C VAL A 165 -27.16 8.34 -39.64
N VAL A 166 -25.91 8.82 -39.69
CA VAL A 166 -25.35 9.46 -40.89
C VAL A 166 -25.25 8.49 -42.06
N GLU A 167 -24.75 7.28 -41.84
CA GLU A 167 -24.68 6.23 -42.86
C GLU A 167 -26.09 5.89 -43.40
N LYS A 168 -27.06 5.64 -42.52
CA LYS A 168 -28.44 5.33 -42.91
C LYS A 168 -29.16 6.48 -43.60
N THR A 169 -28.87 7.72 -43.21
CA THR A 169 -29.45 8.91 -43.86
C THR A 169 -28.92 9.06 -45.28
N ARG A 170 -27.63 8.79 -45.51
CA ARG A 170 -27.03 8.72 -46.85
C ARG A 170 -27.68 7.61 -47.69
N ASP A 171 -27.76 6.38 -47.16
CA ASP A 171 -28.39 5.24 -47.85
C ASP A 171 -29.79 5.61 -48.39
N LEU A 172 -30.62 6.23 -47.54
CA LEU A 172 -31.98 6.67 -47.85
C LEU A 172 -32.01 7.81 -48.89
N VAL A 173 -31.10 8.79 -48.80
CA VAL A 173 -31.00 9.88 -49.78
C VAL A 173 -30.54 9.35 -51.15
N GLU A 174 -29.64 8.38 -51.20
CA GLU A 174 -29.21 7.73 -52.45
C GLU A 174 -30.30 6.86 -53.07
N GLU A 175 -31.17 6.23 -52.27
CA GLU A 175 -32.39 5.57 -52.74
C GLU A 175 -33.39 6.56 -53.35
N ARG A 176 -33.79 7.61 -52.62
CA ARG A 176 -34.70 8.63 -53.14
C ARG A 176 -34.16 9.37 -54.37
N THR A 177 -32.83 9.58 -54.45
CA THR A 177 -32.19 10.18 -55.62
C THR A 177 -32.29 9.27 -56.87
N ARG A 178 -32.27 7.94 -56.70
CA ARG A 178 -32.48 6.99 -57.80
C ARG A 178 -33.95 6.94 -58.23
N GLU A 179 -34.89 6.93 -57.28
CA GLU A 179 -36.33 7.02 -57.59
C GLU A 179 -36.66 8.31 -58.37
N VAL A 180 -36.18 9.47 -57.92
CA VAL A 180 -36.45 10.77 -58.56
C VAL A 180 -35.89 10.81 -59.99
N LYS A 181 -34.72 10.22 -60.25
CA LYS A 181 -34.18 10.08 -61.61
C LYS A 181 -35.09 9.24 -62.50
N SER A 182 -35.51 8.06 -62.03
CA SER A 182 -36.41 7.18 -62.78
C SER A 182 -37.78 7.85 -63.03
N LEU A 183 -38.33 8.58 -62.06
CA LEU A 183 -39.55 9.36 -62.25
C LEU A 183 -39.39 10.46 -63.30
N ASN A 184 -38.28 11.22 -63.28
CA ASN A 184 -37.98 12.20 -64.33
C ASN A 184 -37.87 11.56 -65.72
N GLU A 185 -37.22 10.40 -65.85
CA GLU A 185 -37.14 9.66 -67.11
C GLU A 185 -38.53 9.28 -67.65
N THR A 186 -39.47 8.88 -66.77
CA THR A 186 -40.87 8.63 -67.17
C THR A 186 -41.63 9.91 -67.56
N ILE A 187 -41.37 11.03 -66.89
CA ILE A 187 -41.96 12.34 -67.20
C ILE A 187 -41.47 12.84 -68.56
N ASP A 188 -40.17 12.72 -68.85
CA ASP A 188 -39.57 13.06 -70.15
C ASP A 188 -40.13 12.20 -71.28
N GLN A 189 -40.39 10.91 -71.02
CA GLN A 189 -41.04 10.02 -71.99
C GLN A 189 -42.48 10.45 -72.27
N LEU A 190 -43.28 10.70 -71.23
CA LEU A 190 -44.66 11.18 -71.36
C LEU A 190 -44.73 12.57 -72.03
N MET A 191 -43.73 13.43 -71.82
CA MET A 191 -43.62 14.73 -72.52
C MET A 191 -43.33 14.55 -74.01
N LYS A 192 -42.43 13.63 -74.40
CA LYS A 192 -42.19 13.28 -75.81
C LYS A 192 -43.44 12.70 -76.47
N GLU A 193 -44.17 11.82 -75.79
CA GLU A 193 -45.44 11.27 -76.28
C GLU A 193 -46.52 12.36 -76.43
N LYS A 194 -46.62 13.29 -75.48
CA LYS A 194 -47.48 14.48 -75.58
C LYS A 194 -47.12 15.37 -76.77
N GLU A 195 -45.83 15.55 -77.08
CA GLU A 195 -45.41 16.29 -78.28
C GLU A 195 -45.68 15.53 -79.58
N GLN A 196 -45.51 14.21 -79.60
CA GLN A 196 -45.89 13.36 -80.72
C GLN A 196 -47.41 13.41 -80.97
N ILE A 197 -48.24 13.24 -79.94
CA ILE A 197 -49.69 13.41 -80.01
C ILE A 197 -50.04 14.84 -80.43
N GLY A 198 -49.37 15.86 -79.89
CA GLY A 198 -49.57 17.25 -80.26
C GLY A 198 -49.22 17.55 -81.72
N SER A 199 -48.17 16.94 -82.27
CA SER A 199 -47.77 17.06 -83.67
C SER A 199 -48.66 16.22 -84.61
N LEU A 200 -49.17 15.07 -84.16
CA LEU A 200 -50.20 14.29 -84.85
C LEU A 200 -51.55 15.01 -84.89
N LEU A 201 -51.94 15.69 -83.80
CA LEU A 201 -53.12 16.55 -83.78
C LEU A 201 -52.92 17.78 -84.67
N ARG A 202 -51.77 18.45 -84.60
CA ARG A 202 -51.46 19.57 -85.52
C ARG A 202 -51.37 19.13 -86.98
N SER A 203 -50.84 17.95 -87.29
CA SER A 203 -50.79 17.44 -88.67
C SER A 203 -52.14 16.91 -89.14
N THR A 204 -52.99 16.38 -88.25
CA THR A 204 -54.37 15.98 -88.57
C THR A 204 -55.29 17.18 -88.74
N LEU A 205 -55.11 18.24 -87.95
CA LEU A 205 -55.77 19.53 -88.14
C LEU A 205 -55.25 20.24 -89.41
N SER A 206 -53.94 20.25 -89.65
CA SER A 206 -53.35 20.74 -90.89
C SER A 206 -53.80 19.93 -92.12
N ARG A 207 -54.01 18.63 -91.99
CA ARG A 207 -54.62 17.77 -93.02
C ARG A 207 -56.12 18.01 -93.16
N ARG A 208 -56.83 18.41 -92.11
CA ARG A 208 -58.21 18.91 -92.16
C ARG A 208 -58.31 20.34 -92.74
N MET A 209 -57.19 21.07 -92.81
CA MET A 209 -57.10 22.41 -93.39
C MET A 209 -56.49 22.41 -94.81
N SER A 210 -55.76 21.35 -95.19
CA SER A 210 -55.25 21.10 -96.54
C SER A 210 -56.10 20.12 -97.35
N VAL A 211 -57.09 19.45 -96.72
CA VAL A 211 -58.35 19.12 -97.38
C VAL A 211 -59.11 20.43 -97.59
N ASP A 212 -58.77 21.10 -98.68
CA ASP A 212 -59.34 22.33 -99.24
C ASP A 212 -59.69 23.46 -98.25
N LEU A 213 -58.67 24.26 -97.93
CA LEU A 213 -58.55 25.54 -98.66
C LEU A 213 -57.17 25.65 -99.33
N SER A 214 -57.10 25.57 -100.67
CA SER A 214 -56.33 26.48 -101.55
C SER A 214 -56.11 25.94 -102.99
N SER A 215 -55.96 24.62 -103.24
CA SER A 215 -55.47 24.19 -104.57
C SER A 215 -56.00 22.93 -105.26
N LYS A 216 -56.69 21.95 -104.62
CA LYS A 216 -57.74 21.22 -105.38
C LYS A 216 -58.93 22.15 -105.63
N THR A 217 -59.06 23.14 -104.76
CA THR A 217 -59.79 24.38 -104.95
C THR A 217 -59.43 25.15 -106.23
N ASN A 218 -58.38 24.87 -107.04
CA ASN A 218 -58.03 25.76 -108.17
C ASN A 218 -58.72 25.45 -109.52
N GLU A 219 -59.12 24.19 -109.78
CA GLU A 219 -60.15 23.93 -110.81
C GLU A 219 -61.54 24.27 -110.26
N LEU A 220 -61.75 24.01 -108.96
CA LEU A 220 -62.94 24.48 -108.23
C LEU A 220 -63.03 26.01 -108.23
N PHE A 221 -61.92 26.76 -108.32
CA PHE A 221 -61.92 28.22 -108.40
C PHE A 221 -62.40 28.69 -109.77
N LYS A 222 -62.29 27.90 -110.86
CA LYS A 222 -62.97 28.24 -112.12
C LYS A 222 -64.48 28.00 -112.04
N VAL A 223 -64.91 26.92 -111.38
CA VAL A 223 -66.33 26.62 -111.18
C VAL A 223 -66.96 27.62 -110.21
N ALA A 224 -66.24 27.99 -109.15
CA ALA A 224 -66.62 29.01 -108.19
C ALA A 224 -66.50 30.42 -108.77
N GLU A 225 -65.52 30.76 -109.62
CA GLU A 225 -65.52 32.04 -110.37
C GLU A 225 -66.76 32.19 -111.23
N ASN A 226 -67.25 31.10 -111.83
CA ASN A 226 -68.47 31.13 -112.63
C ASN A 226 -69.75 31.24 -111.78
N GLY A 227 -69.90 30.39 -110.74
CA GLY A 227 -71.06 30.49 -109.84
C GLY A 227 -71.07 31.77 -108.99
N LEU A 228 -69.89 32.27 -108.61
CA LEU A 228 -69.72 33.57 -107.97
C LEU A 228 -69.74 34.71 -108.99
N LYS A 229 -69.80 34.47 -110.31
CA LYS A 229 -70.17 35.47 -111.33
C LYS A 229 -71.68 35.56 -111.56
N GLU A 230 -72.40 34.46 -111.43
CA GLU A 230 -73.87 34.48 -111.32
C GLU A 230 -74.34 35.21 -110.04
N ALA A 231 -73.45 35.38 -109.05
CA ALA A 231 -73.63 36.22 -107.86
C ALA A 231 -72.85 37.57 -107.86
N GLY A 232 -71.69 37.70 -108.55
CA GLY A 232 -71.03 38.96 -108.92
C GLY A 232 -69.50 39.23 -108.77
N ILE A 233 -68.59 38.37 -108.23
CA ILE A 233 -67.20 38.75 -107.76
C ILE A 233 -66.07 37.63 -107.95
N GLU A 234 -64.72 37.90 -107.99
CA GLU A 234 -63.62 37.04 -108.61
C GLU A 234 -62.08 37.24 -108.15
N TYR A 235 -61.16 36.21 -107.95
CA TYR A 235 -59.61 36.29 -107.72
C TYR A 235 -58.65 34.97 -107.60
N LYS A 236 -57.24 34.98 -107.60
CA LYS A 236 -56.18 33.80 -107.55
C LYS A 236 -54.63 33.98 -107.06
N PHE A 237 -53.72 32.92 -106.86
CA PHE A 237 -52.23 32.92 -106.34
C PHE A 237 -51.12 31.71 -106.60
N SER A 238 -49.74 31.78 -106.28
CA SER A 238 -48.56 30.72 -106.27
C SER A 238 -47.07 31.18 -105.78
N LYS A 239 -45.77 30.60 -105.68
CA LYS A 239 -44.90 29.29 -105.61
C LYS A 239 -43.26 29.44 -105.56
N PHE A 240 -42.29 28.61 -104.94
CA PHE A 240 -40.72 28.50 -105.16
C PHE A 240 -39.75 27.33 -104.52
N GLN A 241 -38.33 27.37 -104.46
CA GLN A 241 -37.22 26.29 -104.17
C GLN A 241 -35.67 26.75 -103.94
N GLY A 242 -34.59 25.91 -103.62
CA GLY A 242 -33.05 26.23 -103.62
C GLY A 242 -31.93 25.12 -103.21
N SER A 243 -30.54 25.26 -103.40
CA SER A 243 -29.41 24.24 -103.04
C SER A 243 -27.80 24.44 -103.24
N LYS A 244 -26.86 23.79 -102.44
CA LYS A 244 -25.46 23.11 -102.69
C LYS A 244 -23.96 23.75 -102.56
N GLY A 245 -22.83 22.98 -102.29
CA GLY A 245 -21.32 23.36 -102.30
C GLY A 245 -20.12 22.30 -102.06
N LYS A 246 -18.78 22.57 -102.34
CA LYS A 246 -17.50 21.70 -102.22
C LYS A 246 -16.09 22.42 -102.48
N MET A 247 -14.88 22.03 -101.92
CA MET A 247 -13.49 22.22 -102.55
C MET A 247 -12.25 21.35 -102.01
N SER A 248 -10.95 21.72 -102.20
CA SER A 248 -9.68 20.88 -102.26
C SER A 248 -8.33 21.55 -101.80
N PRO A 249 -7.14 20.85 -101.73
CA PRO A 249 -5.87 21.32 -101.09
C PRO A 249 -4.57 21.39 -101.95
N ASP A 250 -3.55 22.16 -101.50
CA ASP A 250 -2.06 21.95 -101.61
C ASP A 250 -1.28 22.97 -100.70
N GLU A 251 0.06 22.99 -100.71
CA GLU A 251 1.01 23.89 -99.96
C GLU A 251 1.18 23.66 -98.42
N VAL A 252 1.92 22.62 -97.98
CA VAL A 252 2.16 22.41 -96.51
C VAL A 252 3.57 21.96 -96.07
N GLU A 253 4.27 21.11 -96.82
CA GLU A 253 5.39 20.27 -96.29
C GLU A 253 6.58 21.02 -95.64
N GLU A 254 7.07 22.15 -96.17
CA GLU A 254 8.22 22.86 -95.55
C GLU A 254 7.86 23.51 -94.20
N ASN A 255 6.62 23.97 -94.05
CA ASN A 255 6.14 24.50 -92.77
C ASN A 255 5.96 23.38 -91.74
N GLU A 256 5.58 22.18 -92.17
CA GLU A 256 5.44 21.01 -91.28
C GLU A 256 6.77 20.60 -90.67
N VAL A 257 7.87 20.59 -91.42
CA VAL A 257 9.19 20.22 -90.88
C VAL A 257 9.67 21.20 -89.80
N TYR A 258 9.48 22.50 -90.02
CA TYR A 258 9.87 23.52 -89.03
C TYR A 258 8.94 23.52 -87.80
N ALA A 259 7.64 23.31 -88.01
CA ALA A 259 6.67 23.13 -86.92
C ALA A 259 6.96 21.87 -86.10
N LEU A 260 7.32 20.75 -86.73
CA LEU A 260 7.68 19.50 -86.06
C LEU A 260 8.97 19.66 -85.25
N ALA A 261 9.98 20.35 -85.78
CA ALA A 261 11.21 20.66 -85.05
C ALA A 261 10.95 21.53 -83.80
N SER A 262 10.11 22.57 -83.94
CA SER A 262 9.74 23.43 -82.80
C SER A 262 8.86 22.70 -81.78
N ALA A 263 7.96 21.83 -82.22
CA ALA A 263 7.19 20.96 -81.34
C ALA A 263 8.10 19.98 -80.56
N LEU A 264 9.08 19.36 -81.24
CA LEU A 264 10.06 18.47 -80.61
C LEU A 264 10.92 19.22 -79.59
N GLU A 265 11.38 20.44 -79.92
CA GLU A 265 12.15 21.28 -79.00
C GLU A 265 11.33 21.66 -77.75
N ASN A 266 10.04 21.96 -77.90
CA ASN A 266 9.14 22.24 -76.78
C ASN A 266 8.87 20.99 -75.92
N ILE A 267 8.72 19.80 -76.53
CA ILE A 267 8.61 18.52 -75.80
C ILE A 267 9.90 18.22 -75.02
N ILE A 268 11.08 18.48 -75.62
CA ILE A 268 12.38 18.33 -74.95
C ILE A 268 12.49 19.30 -73.77
N LYS A 269 12.12 20.58 -73.93
CA LYS A 269 12.10 21.55 -72.82
C LYS A 269 11.12 21.15 -71.71
N GLN A 270 9.92 20.70 -72.06
CA GLN A 270 8.92 20.24 -71.09
C GLN A 270 9.43 19.03 -70.28
N SER A 271 9.97 18.01 -70.96
CA SER A 271 10.56 16.83 -70.29
C SER A 271 11.80 17.18 -69.46
N GLN A 272 12.60 18.18 -69.85
CA GLN A 272 13.71 18.67 -69.04
C GLN A 272 13.25 19.37 -67.76
N LEU A 273 12.16 20.14 -67.81
CA LEU A 273 11.54 20.73 -66.62
C LEU A 273 10.96 19.64 -65.70
N GLU A 274 10.23 18.68 -66.25
CA GLU A 274 9.69 17.51 -65.52
C GLU A 274 10.81 16.69 -64.85
N ILE A 275 11.94 16.47 -65.54
CA ILE A 275 13.13 15.81 -64.96
C ILE A 275 13.75 16.60 -63.81
N ILE A 276 13.66 17.94 -63.82
CA ILE A 276 14.15 18.80 -62.73
C ILE A 276 13.18 18.76 -61.53
N GLU A 277 11.87 18.86 -61.80
CA GLU A 277 10.82 18.78 -60.77
C GLU A 277 10.83 17.42 -60.05
N LEU A 278 10.89 16.32 -60.81
CA LEU A 278 11.01 14.97 -60.26
C LEU A 278 12.31 14.77 -59.46
N LYS A 279 13.43 15.41 -59.84
CA LYS A 279 14.67 15.38 -59.05
C LYS A 279 14.51 16.07 -57.70
N HIS A 280 13.95 17.28 -57.68
CA HIS A 280 13.71 18.01 -56.44
C HIS A 280 12.75 17.24 -55.51
N SER A 281 11.66 16.68 -56.05
CA SER A 281 10.74 15.84 -55.27
C SER A 281 11.43 14.59 -54.68
N VAL A 282 12.30 13.93 -55.44
CA VAL A 282 13.08 12.77 -54.95
C VAL A 282 14.16 13.18 -53.94
N GLU A 283 14.68 14.40 -53.99
CA GLU A 283 15.61 14.96 -52.99
C GLU A 283 14.89 15.38 -51.70
N GLU A 284 13.70 15.94 -51.82
CA GLU A 284 12.79 16.24 -50.70
C GLU A 284 12.36 14.96 -49.96
N LEU A 285 11.89 13.93 -50.68
CA LEU A 285 11.56 12.63 -50.11
C LEU A 285 12.75 11.92 -49.44
N ARG A 286 13.99 12.16 -49.92
CA ARG A 286 15.21 11.68 -49.23
C ARG A 286 15.46 12.45 -47.93
N ALA A 287 15.25 13.77 -47.93
CA ALA A 287 15.39 14.58 -46.72
C ALA A 287 14.35 14.15 -45.65
N GLU A 288 13.09 13.98 -46.03
CA GLU A 288 12.06 13.42 -45.14
C GLU A 288 12.44 12.03 -44.63
N SER A 289 12.84 11.11 -45.52
CA SER A 289 13.25 9.76 -45.14
C SER A 289 14.42 9.74 -44.15
N ASN A 290 15.37 10.68 -44.26
CA ASN A 290 16.46 10.83 -43.31
C ASN A 290 15.96 11.34 -41.95
N LEU A 291 15.06 12.33 -41.92
CA LEU A 291 14.45 12.84 -40.68
C LEU A 291 13.61 11.77 -39.96
N TYR A 292 12.85 10.96 -40.69
CA TYR A 292 12.14 9.81 -40.11
C TYR A 292 13.12 8.77 -39.53
N LYS A 293 14.23 8.50 -40.22
CA LYS A 293 15.27 7.61 -39.71
C LYS A 293 15.92 8.15 -38.43
N GLU A 294 16.32 9.42 -38.41
CA GLU A 294 16.90 10.06 -37.21
C GLU A 294 15.95 9.99 -36.02
N ARG A 295 14.64 10.16 -36.25
CA ARG A 295 13.61 10.01 -35.21
C ARG A 295 13.50 8.58 -34.69
N VAL A 296 13.56 7.57 -35.56
CA VAL A 296 13.58 6.15 -35.17
C VAL A 296 14.86 5.79 -34.42
N ASP A 297 16.02 6.30 -34.87
CA ASP A 297 17.31 6.11 -34.19
C ASP A 297 17.34 6.78 -32.81
N ALA A 298 16.63 7.91 -32.63
CA ALA A 298 16.44 8.56 -31.32
C ALA A 298 15.51 7.74 -30.41
N GLN A 299 14.32 7.36 -30.88
CA GLN A 299 13.37 6.53 -30.11
C GLN A 299 13.98 5.17 -29.72
N THR A 300 14.82 4.59 -30.57
CA THR A 300 15.55 3.34 -30.27
C THR A 300 16.57 3.54 -29.15
N LYS A 301 17.23 4.69 -29.06
CA LYS A 301 18.14 5.02 -27.94
C LYS A 301 17.37 5.25 -26.64
N GLU A 302 16.23 5.93 -26.69
CA GLU A 302 15.35 6.12 -25.53
C GLU A 302 14.82 4.77 -25.02
N LEU A 303 14.32 3.89 -25.89
CA LEU A 303 13.86 2.55 -25.52
C LEU A 303 14.96 1.71 -24.87
N ASN A 304 16.20 1.78 -25.37
CA ASN A 304 17.34 1.09 -24.76
C ASN A 304 17.68 1.64 -23.36
N GLN A 305 17.60 2.95 -23.15
CA GLN A 305 17.78 3.56 -21.82
C GLN A 305 16.67 3.17 -20.84
N TRP A 306 15.41 3.14 -21.29
CA TRP A 306 14.29 2.66 -20.48
C TRP A 306 14.43 1.18 -20.15
N LYS A 307 14.85 0.34 -21.10
CA LYS A 307 15.13 -1.09 -20.86
C LYS A 307 16.22 -1.27 -19.79
N GLN A 308 17.37 -0.62 -19.95
CA GLN A 308 18.45 -0.68 -18.95
C GLN A 308 17.97 -0.22 -17.57
N ARG A 309 17.09 0.79 -17.51
CA ARG A 309 16.53 1.28 -16.25
C ARG A 309 15.52 0.32 -15.61
N VAL A 310 14.83 -0.52 -16.40
CA VAL A 310 14.00 -1.61 -15.87
C VAL A 310 14.89 -2.73 -15.32
N GLU A 311 15.93 -3.14 -16.06
CA GLU A 311 16.91 -4.14 -15.59
C GLU A 311 17.60 -3.70 -14.28
N GLU A 312 17.92 -2.41 -14.13
CA GLU A 312 18.43 -1.81 -12.87
C GLU A 312 17.42 -1.82 -11.69
N LEU A 313 16.11 -1.91 -11.96
CA LEU A 313 15.06 -1.91 -10.94
C LEU A 313 14.65 -3.34 -10.56
N GLU A 314 14.56 -4.25 -11.53
CA GLU A 314 14.32 -5.69 -11.30
C GLU A 314 15.42 -6.31 -10.42
N GLU A 315 16.69 -5.97 -10.66
CA GLU A 315 17.81 -6.41 -9.81
C GLU A 315 17.74 -5.82 -8.40
N LYS A 316 17.23 -4.60 -8.24
CA LYS A 316 17.01 -4.00 -6.90
C LYS A 316 15.85 -4.63 -6.17
N GLU A 317 14.77 -4.98 -6.87
CA GLU A 317 13.66 -5.73 -6.31
C GLU A 317 14.13 -7.11 -5.82
N ARG A 318 14.92 -7.83 -6.63
CA ARG A 318 15.55 -9.11 -6.24
C ARG A 318 16.36 -8.97 -4.95
N VAL A 319 17.28 -8.00 -4.90
CA VAL A 319 18.13 -7.76 -3.73
C VAL A 319 17.31 -7.28 -2.51
N ALA A 320 16.25 -6.51 -2.72
CA ALA A 320 15.35 -6.10 -1.63
C ALA A 320 14.59 -7.30 -1.05
N ASN A 321 14.05 -8.18 -1.90
CA ASN A 321 13.36 -9.40 -1.48
C ASN A 321 14.30 -10.33 -0.69
N GLU A 322 15.52 -10.59 -1.18
CA GLU A 322 16.53 -11.39 -0.46
C GLU A 322 16.89 -10.79 0.91
N ASN A 323 16.92 -9.46 1.02
CA ASN A 323 17.13 -8.77 2.29
C ASN A 323 15.92 -8.86 3.24
N VAL A 324 14.69 -8.92 2.71
CA VAL A 324 13.46 -9.11 3.51
C VAL A 324 13.35 -10.55 4.00
N GLU A 325 13.64 -11.54 3.15
CA GLU A 325 13.66 -12.95 3.52
C GLU A 325 14.67 -13.23 4.64
N GLY A 326 15.89 -12.67 4.54
CA GLY A 326 16.88 -12.74 5.63
C GLY A 326 16.40 -12.12 6.94
N LEU A 327 15.78 -10.94 6.89
CA LEU A 327 15.19 -10.31 8.09
C LEU A 327 14.02 -11.11 8.67
N MET A 328 13.23 -11.80 7.85
CA MET A 328 12.17 -12.69 8.32
C MET A 328 12.73 -13.92 9.06
N MET A 329 13.86 -14.48 8.60
CA MET A 329 14.57 -15.55 9.31
C MET A 329 15.13 -15.07 10.66
N ASP A 330 15.77 -13.90 10.70
CA ASP A 330 16.27 -13.28 11.94
C ASP A 330 15.14 -13.02 12.96
N ILE A 331 13.97 -12.56 12.49
CA ILE A 331 12.79 -12.34 13.33
C ILE A 331 12.25 -13.66 13.89
N ALA A 332 12.08 -14.69 13.05
CA ALA A 332 11.60 -16.00 13.51
C ALA A 332 12.54 -16.62 14.57
N ALA A 333 13.86 -16.56 14.35
CA ALA A 333 14.84 -17.03 15.33
C ALA A 333 14.77 -16.24 16.65
N ALA A 334 14.54 -14.92 16.60
CA ALA A 334 14.34 -14.10 17.79
C ALA A 334 13.02 -14.41 18.53
N GLU A 335 11.94 -14.74 17.82
CA GLU A 335 10.68 -15.21 18.43
C GLU A 335 10.84 -16.59 19.09
N GLU A 336 11.62 -17.49 18.50
CA GLU A 336 12.01 -18.77 19.12
C GLU A 336 12.93 -18.59 20.35
N GLU A 337 13.82 -17.59 20.36
CA GLU A 337 14.53 -17.18 21.58
C GLU A 337 13.54 -16.69 22.65
N ILE A 338 12.69 -15.71 22.33
CA ILE A 338 11.74 -15.09 23.27
C ILE A 338 10.79 -16.13 23.88
N THR A 339 10.29 -17.08 23.09
CA THR A 339 9.42 -18.15 23.60
C THR A 339 10.16 -19.11 24.53
N ARG A 340 11.42 -19.47 24.23
CA ARG A 340 12.28 -20.26 25.15
C ARG A 340 12.52 -19.54 26.48
N TRP A 341 12.93 -18.26 26.44
CA TRP A 341 13.11 -17.44 27.65
C TRP A 341 11.81 -17.33 28.48
N LYS A 342 10.66 -17.15 27.82
CA LYS A 342 9.34 -17.07 28.48
C LYS A 342 8.95 -18.38 29.17
N VAL A 343 9.25 -19.54 28.58
CA VAL A 343 9.01 -20.84 29.21
C VAL A 343 9.92 -21.05 30.43
N ALA A 344 11.21 -20.69 30.33
CA ALA A 344 12.14 -20.78 31.45
C ALA A 344 11.70 -19.91 32.65
N ALA A 345 11.36 -18.64 32.39
CA ALA A 345 10.87 -17.72 33.43
C ALA A 345 9.56 -18.20 34.10
N GLN A 346 8.67 -18.85 33.34
CA GLN A 346 7.45 -19.44 33.90
C GLN A 346 7.77 -20.64 34.82
N GLN A 347 8.70 -21.51 34.42
CA GLN A 347 9.15 -22.64 35.23
C GLN A 347 9.81 -22.18 36.55
N GLU A 348 10.66 -21.15 36.49
CA GLU A 348 11.28 -20.54 37.68
C GLU A 348 10.22 -19.93 38.62
N ALA A 349 9.24 -19.19 38.06
CA ALA A 349 8.14 -18.61 38.84
C ALA A 349 7.25 -19.68 39.52
N ASP A 350 7.02 -20.83 38.88
CA ASP A 350 6.25 -21.93 39.46
C ASP A 350 7.06 -22.75 40.48
N ALA A 351 8.37 -22.89 40.28
CA ALA A 351 9.28 -23.44 41.29
C ALA A 351 9.32 -22.56 42.55
N GLY A 352 9.37 -21.22 42.39
CA GLY A 352 9.29 -20.27 43.49
C GLY A 352 8.02 -20.41 44.34
N LYS A 353 6.86 -20.58 43.70
CA LYS A 353 5.57 -20.85 44.39
C LYS A 353 5.56 -22.17 45.15
N ALA A 354 6.21 -23.21 44.62
CA ALA A 354 6.35 -24.49 45.31
C ALA A 354 7.18 -24.33 46.60
N VAL A 355 8.32 -23.64 46.51
CA VAL A 355 9.18 -23.34 47.68
C VAL A 355 8.46 -22.47 48.71
N GLU A 356 7.69 -21.46 48.29
CA GLU A 356 6.86 -20.65 49.19
C GLU A 356 5.83 -21.50 49.95
N LYS A 357 5.14 -22.41 49.25
CA LYS A 357 4.16 -23.33 49.84
C LYS A 357 4.79 -24.27 50.87
N ASP A 358 5.99 -24.78 50.60
CA ASP A 358 6.72 -25.64 51.53
C ASP A 358 7.18 -24.85 52.78
N TYR A 359 7.63 -23.60 52.62
CA TYR A 359 7.91 -22.71 53.76
C TYR A 359 6.68 -22.41 54.61
N MET A 360 5.52 -22.17 53.99
CA MET A 360 4.25 -21.96 54.70
C MET A 360 3.82 -23.23 55.46
N THR A 361 3.93 -24.40 54.84
CA THR A 361 3.63 -25.69 55.47
C THR A 361 4.57 -25.95 56.67
N GLN A 362 5.87 -25.65 56.53
CA GLN A 362 6.82 -25.75 57.63
C GLN A 362 6.51 -24.77 58.77
N LYS A 363 6.07 -23.54 58.45
CA LYS A 363 5.66 -22.53 59.44
C LYS A 363 4.45 -23.00 60.25
N GLU A 364 3.42 -23.54 59.60
CA GLU A 364 2.23 -24.08 60.28
C GLU A 364 2.59 -25.27 61.18
N TYR A 365 3.44 -26.19 60.71
CA TYR A 365 3.96 -27.30 61.51
C TYR A 365 4.75 -26.82 62.75
N CYS A 366 5.60 -25.81 62.59
CA CYS A 366 6.35 -25.22 63.70
C CYS A 366 5.43 -24.53 64.73
N CYS A 367 4.40 -23.79 64.29
CA CYS A 367 3.39 -23.22 65.18
C CYS A 367 2.65 -24.31 65.96
N SER A 368 2.12 -25.33 65.27
CA SER A 368 1.41 -26.46 65.90
C SER A 368 2.28 -27.20 66.93
N LYS A 369 3.57 -27.40 66.63
CA LYS A 369 4.53 -28.00 67.56
C LYS A 369 4.83 -27.09 68.77
N PHE A 370 4.87 -25.77 68.59
CA PHE A 370 5.06 -24.81 69.67
C PHE A 370 3.82 -24.74 70.59
N ASP A 371 2.61 -24.76 70.04
CA ASP A 371 1.36 -24.85 70.80
C ASP A 371 1.29 -26.15 71.62
N TRP A 372 1.74 -27.28 71.05
CA TRP A 372 1.87 -28.55 71.77
C TRP A 372 2.89 -28.49 72.92
N PHE A 373 4.01 -27.78 72.72
CA PHE A 373 5.03 -27.58 73.75
C PHE A 373 4.54 -26.66 74.88
N LEU A 374 3.79 -25.61 74.56
CA LEU A 374 3.10 -24.76 75.55
C LEU A 374 2.06 -25.57 76.34
N LEU A 375 1.25 -26.40 75.67
CA LEU A 375 0.29 -27.28 76.33
C LEU A 375 0.98 -28.28 77.27
N TYR A 376 2.08 -28.89 76.83
CA TYR A 376 2.89 -29.78 77.66
C TYR A 376 3.48 -29.07 78.89
N LEU A 377 4.03 -27.86 78.73
CA LEU A 377 4.50 -27.02 79.84
C LEU A 377 3.38 -26.63 80.81
N CYS A 378 2.17 -26.36 80.32
CA CYS A 378 1.00 -26.09 81.16
C CYS A 378 0.58 -27.33 81.96
N ILE A 379 0.53 -28.51 81.33
CA ILE A 379 0.25 -29.79 82.01
C ILE A 379 1.32 -30.08 83.06
N HIS A 380 2.61 -29.93 82.71
CA HIS A 380 3.71 -30.20 83.64
C HIS A 380 3.74 -29.21 84.82
N LYS A 381 3.40 -27.93 84.60
CA LYS A 381 3.22 -26.95 85.70
C LYS A 381 2.02 -27.30 86.58
N ALA A 382 0.91 -27.74 86.00
CA ALA A 382 -0.26 -28.19 86.77
C ALA A 382 0.07 -29.45 87.60
N GLN A 383 0.85 -30.38 87.03
CA GLN A 383 1.32 -31.58 87.72
C GLN A 383 2.31 -31.25 88.84
N SER A 384 3.27 -30.34 88.63
CA SER A 384 4.13 -29.85 89.71
C SER A 384 3.37 -29.06 90.79
N PHE A 385 2.26 -28.39 90.45
CA PHE A 385 1.33 -27.81 91.43
C PHE A 385 0.61 -28.89 92.26
N TYR A 386 0.24 -30.01 91.62
CA TYR A 386 -0.38 -31.16 92.26
C TYR A 386 0.61 -31.90 93.19
N GLU A 387 1.86 -32.06 92.77
CA GLU A 387 2.95 -32.60 93.60
C GLU A 387 3.31 -31.66 94.75
N PHE A 388 3.31 -30.34 94.54
CA PHE A 388 3.47 -29.34 95.62
C PHE A 388 2.31 -29.42 96.63
N TRP A 389 1.08 -29.61 96.17
CA TRP A 389 -0.09 -29.82 97.03
C TRP A 389 0.01 -31.11 97.86
N LEU A 390 0.57 -32.19 97.30
CA LEU A 390 0.92 -33.40 98.03
C LEU A 390 2.07 -33.16 99.03
N TYR A 391 3.07 -32.34 98.68
CA TYR A 391 4.21 -31.99 99.54
C TYR A 391 3.81 -31.22 100.81
N GLN A 392 2.62 -30.61 100.82
CA GLN A 392 2.00 -29.99 102.00
C GLN A 392 1.71 -31.02 103.13
N TYR A 393 1.72 -32.33 102.84
CA TYR A 393 1.62 -33.44 103.80
C TYR A 393 2.97 -34.21 103.88
N PRO A 394 3.84 -33.92 104.87
CA PRO A 394 5.25 -34.30 104.78
C PRO A 394 5.58 -35.71 105.29
N VAL A 395 6.26 -36.50 104.45
CA VAL A 395 7.13 -37.61 104.87
C VAL A 395 8.59 -37.17 104.72
N LYS A 396 9.41 -37.41 105.75
CA LYS A 396 10.77 -36.83 105.85
C LYS A 396 11.85 -37.72 105.21
N LEU A 397 12.69 -37.13 104.35
CA LEU A 397 13.92 -37.72 103.80
C LEU A 397 15.08 -36.67 103.84
N PRO A 398 16.37 -37.08 103.80
CA PRO A 398 17.50 -36.22 104.18
C PRO A 398 18.04 -35.32 103.06
N VAL A 399 18.25 -34.05 103.39
CA VAL A 399 18.49 -32.93 102.45
C VAL A 399 19.91 -32.90 101.83
N ALA A 400 20.88 -33.64 102.37
CA ALA A 400 22.27 -33.54 101.96
C ALA A 400 22.57 -34.18 100.59
N GLN A 401 21.95 -35.34 100.28
CA GLN A 401 22.13 -36.01 98.98
C GLN A 401 21.23 -35.42 97.89
N THR A 402 20.10 -34.81 98.25
CA THR A 402 19.18 -34.21 97.28
C THR A 402 19.77 -32.98 96.61
N ALA A 403 20.52 -32.13 97.33
CA ALA A 403 21.17 -30.95 96.74
C ALA A 403 22.16 -31.34 95.62
N GLN A 404 23.05 -32.30 95.90
CA GLN A 404 24.07 -32.75 94.95
C GLN A 404 23.48 -33.49 93.73
N LEU A 405 22.31 -34.12 93.88
CA LEU A 405 21.53 -34.67 92.77
C LEU A 405 20.80 -33.59 91.97
N CYS A 406 20.26 -32.56 92.62
CA CYS A 406 19.65 -31.41 91.94
C CYS A 406 20.68 -30.64 91.10
N ASP A 407 21.88 -30.39 91.60
CA ASP A 407 22.94 -29.71 90.84
C ASP A 407 23.34 -30.52 89.60
N LEU A 408 23.43 -31.85 89.72
CA LEU A 408 23.69 -32.76 88.59
C LEU A 408 22.54 -32.79 87.58
N LEU A 409 21.28 -32.78 88.04
CA LEU A 409 20.10 -32.70 87.18
C LEU A 409 20.01 -31.36 86.44
N LEU A 410 20.33 -30.25 87.11
CA LEU A 410 20.37 -28.91 86.50
C LEU A 410 21.50 -28.82 85.45
N LEU A 411 22.68 -29.37 85.74
CA LEU A 411 23.76 -29.47 84.76
C LEU A 411 23.42 -30.38 83.58
N ALA A 412 22.60 -31.42 83.79
CA ALA A 412 22.10 -32.27 82.72
C ALA A 412 21.07 -31.55 81.84
N SER A 413 20.09 -30.85 82.43
CA SER A 413 19.09 -30.10 81.66
C SER A 413 19.71 -28.95 80.87
N VAL A 414 20.61 -28.17 81.48
CA VAL A 414 21.33 -27.08 80.79
C VAL A 414 22.24 -27.63 79.67
N ARG A 415 22.80 -28.84 79.82
CA ARG A 415 23.53 -29.51 78.72
C ARG A 415 22.62 -29.97 77.60
N GLN A 416 21.41 -30.46 77.92
CA GLN A 416 20.42 -30.85 76.91
C GLN A 416 19.91 -29.62 76.15
N GLU A 417 19.50 -28.56 76.85
CA GLU A 417 19.05 -27.29 76.25
C GLU A 417 20.15 -26.67 75.37
N LEU A 418 21.42 -26.73 75.78
CA LEU A 418 22.55 -26.28 74.96
C LEU A 418 22.71 -27.10 73.66
N GLU A 419 22.51 -28.41 73.70
CA GLU A 419 22.65 -29.26 72.52
C GLU A 419 21.44 -29.16 71.58
N GLU A 420 20.23 -29.00 72.13
CA GLU A 420 19.03 -28.67 71.36
C GLU A 420 19.15 -27.29 70.69
N ALA A 421 19.68 -26.28 71.40
CA ALA A 421 19.97 -24.97 70.84
C ALA A 421 21.05 -25.02 69.74
N ARG A 422 22.12 -25.81 69.91
CA ARG A 422 23.13 -26.06 68.87
C ARG A 422 22.52 -26.68 67.62
N GLN A 423 21.67 -27.69 67.77
CA GLN A 423 21.02 -28.34 66.64
C GLN A 423 20.06 -27.38 65.90
N ALA A 424 19.34 -26.52 66.64
CA ALA A 424 18.50 -25.48 66.07
C ALA A 424 19.32 -24.42 65.31
N VAL A 425 20.48 -24.01 65.83
CA VAL A 425 21.42 -23.12 65.13
C VAL A 425 21.89 -23.76 63.81
N ILE A 426 22.36 -25.01 63.84
CA ILE A 426 22.82 -25.75 62.64
C ILE A 426 21.68 -25.89 61.60
N GLU A 427 20.43 -26.10 62.02
CA GLU A 427 19.30 -26.15 61.11
C GLU A 427 18.97 -24.77 60.52
N SER A 428 19.07 -23.70 61.32
CA SER A 428 18.87 -22.33 60.85
C SER A 428 19.95 -21.87 59.88
N GLU A 429 21.21 -22.25 60.09
CA GLU A 429 22.36 -21.93 59.24
C GLU A 429 22.24 -22.59 57.86
N LYS A 430 21.77 -23.84 57.80
CA LYS A 430 21.44 -24.53 56.53
C LYS A 430 20.31 -23.83 55.77
N LYS A 431 19.27 -23.36 56.47
CA LYS A 431 18.16 -22.60 55.87
C LYS A 431 18.58 -21.19 55.43
N LEU A 432 19.60 -20.61 56.06
CA LEU A 432 20.21 -19.35 55.63
C LEU A 432 20.97 -19.57 54.32
N LYS A 433 21.89 -20.56 54.26
CA LYS A 433 22.66 -20.88 53.06
C LYS A 433 21.79 -21.21 51.85
N PHE A 434 20.75 -22.02 52.02
CA PHE A 434 19.81 -22.30 50.93
C PHE A 434 19.09 -21.03 50.41
N LYS A 435 18.79 -20.06 51.29
CA LYS A 435 18.21 -18.76 50.89
C LYS A 435 19.22 -17.84 50.22
N GLU A 436 20.48 -17.91 50.64
CA GLU A 436 21.61 -17.18 50.05
C GLU A 436 21.88 -17.68 48.62
N GLU A 437 21.99 -19.00 48.44
CA GLU A 437 22.08 -19.70 47.14
C GLU A 437 20.86 -19.37 46.23
N THR A 438 19.64 -19.38 46.79
CA THR A 438 18.42 -19.01 46.04
C THR A 438 18.42 -17.53 45.62
N ALA A 439 18.93 -16.63 46.48
CA ALA A 439 19.04 -15.20 46.16
C ALA A 439 20.11 -14.93 45.10
N GLU A 440 21.25 -15.63 45.16
CA GLU A 440 22.30 -15.56 44.14
C GLU A 440 21.78 -16.04 42.77
N ALA A 441 21.06 -17.16 42.73
CA ALA A 441 20.41 -17.66 41.51
C ALA A 441 19.40 -16.64 40.94
N ALA A 442 18.53 -16.07 41.77
CA ALA A 442 17.54 -15.08 41.34
C ALA A 442 18.19 -13.75 40.86
N MET A 443 19.32 -13.35 41.45
CA MET A 443 20.11 -12.21 40.96
C MET A 443 20.74 -12.54 39.60
N ALA A 444 21.33 -13.72 39.42
CA ALA A 444 21.90 -14.16 38.15
C ALA A 444 20.85 -14.26 37.03
N ALA A 445 19.65 -14.77 37.33
CA ALA A 445 18.52 -14.83 36.41
C ALA A 445 18.06 -13.43 35.97
N ARG A 446 17.93 -12.49 36.92
CA ARG A 446 17.64 -11.07 36.61
C ARG A 446 18.73 -10.46 35.72
N ASP A 447 19.99 -10.69 36.03
CA ASP A 447 21.14 -10.18 35.27
C ASP A 447 21.17 -10.71 33.84
N ALA A 448 20.79 -11.97 33.63
CA ALA A 448 20.63 -12.57 32.30
C ALA A 448 19.44 -11.97 31.54
N ALA A 449 18.30 -11.78 32.22
CA ALA A 449 17.12 -11.13 31.64
C ALA A 449 17.39 -9.68 31.20
N GLU A 450 18.13 -8.90 32.01
CA GLU A 450 18.49 -7.52 31.63
C GLU A 450 19.47 -7.47 30.44
N LYS A 451 20.42 -8.42 30.37
CA LYS A 451 21.31 -8.57 29.19
C LYS A 451 20.51 -8.94 27.94
N SER A 452 19.54 -9.85 28.06
CA SER A 452 18.63 -10.23 26.97
C SER A 452 17.76 -9.05 26.50
N LEU A 453 17.20 -8.27 27.43
CA LEU A 453 16.41 -7.07 27.12
C LEU A 453 17.25 -6.02 26.36
N ARG A 454 18.47 -5.72 26.84
CA ARG A 454 19.38 -4.78 26.17
C ARG A 454 19.74 -5.24 24.74
N LEU A 455 19.89 -6.56 24.52
CA LEU A 455 20.10 -7.11 23.17
C LEU A 455 18.85 -6.98 22.29
N ALA A 456 17.65 -7.18 22.84
CA ALA A 456 16.40 -6.95 22.13
C ALA A 456 16.22 -5.47 21.74
N ASP A 457 16.52 -4.53 22.64
CA ASP A 457 16.49 -3.09 22.35
C ASP A 457 17.49 -2.69 21.25
N MET A 458 18.69 -3.28 21.25
CA MET A 458 19.71 -3.06 20.20
C MET A 458 19.33 -3.70 18.85
N ARG A 459 18.63 -4.85 18.85
CA ARG A 459 18.05 -5.42 17.63
C ARG A 459 16.93 -4.52 17.11
N ALA A 460 16.05 -4.04 18.00
CA ALA A 460 14.92 -3.18 17.67
C ALA A 460 15.34 -1.79 17.18
N SER A 461 16.44 -1.20 17.69
CA SER A 461 16.97 0.06 17.17
C SER A 461 17.46 -0.12 15.73
N ARG A 462 18.29 -1.14 15.47
CA ARG A 462 18.80 -1.44 14.12
C ARG A 462 17.69 -1.70 13.10
N LEU A 463 16.58 -2.30 13.53
CA LEU A 463 15.40 -2.48 12.69
C LEU A 463 14.70 -1.14 12.39
N ARG A 464 14.58 -0.23 13.37
CA ARG A 464 14.08 1.15 13.12
C ARG A 464 14.99 1.91 12.18
N ASP A 465 16.29 1.93 12.44
CA ASP A 465 17.30 2.60 11.59
C ASP A 465 17.19 2.14 10.12
N ARG A 466 16.98 0.83 9.91
CA ARG A 466 16.86 0.20 8.59
C ARG A 466 15.48 0.42 7.93
N VAL A 467 14.41 0.56 8.71
CA VAL A 467 13.08 0.97 8.21
C VAL A 467 13.07 2.44 7.81
N GLU A 468 13.71 3.32 8.59
CA GLU A 468 13.87 4.74 8.26
C GLU A 468 14.70 4.92 6.97
N GLU A 469 15.79 4.18 6.82
CA GLU A 469 16.59 4.17 5.59
C GLU A 469 15.83 3.63 4.36
N LEU A 470 15.05 2.54 4.51
CA LEU A 470 14.20 2.05 3.42
C LEU A 470 13.07 3.03 3.07
N THR A 471 12.53 3.75 4.05
CA THR A 471 11.54 4.81 3.83
C THR A 471 12.16 5.98 3.07
N ARG A 472 13.36 6.43 3.46
CA ARG A 472 14.12 7.46 2.74
C ARG A 472 14.41 7.04 1.28
N GLN A 473 14.78 5.79 1.05
CA GLN A 473 15.00 5.27 -0.31
C GLN A 473 13.71 5.21 -1.13
N LEU A 474 12.56 4.93 -0.51
CA LEU A 474 11.26 4.97 -1.17
C LEU A 474 10.85 6.40 -1.55
N ASP A 475 11.03 7.37 -0.65
CA ASP A 475 10.78 8.80 -0.91
C ASP A 475 11.71 9.35 -2.02
N GLU A 476 12.98 8.93 -2.04
CA GLU A 476 13.93 9.27 -3.12
C GLU A 476 13.59 8.63 -4.48
N LEU A 477 12.83 7.53 -4.48
CA LEU A 477 12.29 6.93 -5.70
C LEU A 477 11.02 7.63 -6.16
N ASP A 478 10.03 7.84 -5.28
CA ASP A 478 8.75 8.49 -5.63
C ASP A 478 8.95 9.95 -6.07
N THR A 479 9.81 10.72 -5.41
CA THR A 479 10.16 12.09 -5.84
C THR A 479 10.86 12.12 -7.20
N ARG A 480 11.73 11.14 -7.48
CA ARG A 480 12.45 10.99 -8.76
C ARG A 480 11.57 10.47 -9.88
N GLU A 481 10.56 9.65 -9.58
CA GLU A 481 9.59 9.14 -10.54
C GLU A 481 8.53 10.20 -10.86
N THR A 482 7.98 10.87 -9.84
CA THR A 482 7.10 12.05 -9.98
C THR A 482 7.75 13.16 -10.79
N SER A 483 9.07 13.37 -10.66
CA SER A 483 9.84 14.35 -11.44
C SER A 483 10.08 13.96 -12.91
N ARG A 484 9.80 12.71 -13.32
CA ARG A 484 10.00 12.22 -14.70
C ARG A 484 8.71 11.81 -15.40
N THR A 485 7.67 11.44 -14.66
CA THR A 485 6.47 10.77 -15.20
C THR A 485 5.19 11.58 -14.90
N GLY A 486 5.07 12.76 -15.53
CA GLY A 486 3.91 13.65 -15.39
C GLY A 486 2.55 13.06 -15.85
N LEU A 487 2.54 11.90 -16.54
CA LEU A 487 1.33 11.16 -16.89
C LEU A 487 1.55 9.63 -16.88
N ARG A 488 1.26 8.98 -15.74
CA ARG A 488 0.53 7.69 -15.58
C ARG A 488 0.72 7.15 -14.16
N ARG A 489 -0.31 7.25 -13.30
CA ARG A 489 -0.36 6.49 -12.03
C ARG A 489 -0.61 5.01 -12.33
N LEU A 490 0.45 4.22 -12.44
CA LEU A 490 0.36 2.78 -12.19
C LEU A 490 0.18 2.58 -10.68
N ARG A 491 -0.93 1.96 -10.28
CA ARG A 491 -1.21 1.66 -8.88
C ARG A 491 -0.42 0.41 -8.48
N TYR A 492 0.76 0.60 -7.90
CA TYR A 492 1.43 -0.48 -7.16
C TYR A 492 0.52 -0.91 -6.00
N VAL A 493 0.22 -2.20 -5.93
CA VAL A 493 -0.56 -2.82 -4.86
C VAL A 493 0.39 -3.66 -4.03
N CYS A 494 0.83 -3.11 -2.89
CA CYS A 494 1.65 -3.84 -1.92
C CYS A 494 0.81 -4.76 -1.02
N TRP A 495 1.51 -5.69 -0.37
CA TRP A 495 1.03 -6.77 0.51
C TRP A 495 0.30 -6.22 1.77
N PRO A 496 -0.62 -6.96 2.44
CA PRO A 496 -1.07 -8.34 2.25
C PRO A 496 -2.54 -8.45 1.79
N TRP A 497 -2.78 -8.83 0.53
CA TRP A 497 -4.16 -9.07 0.04
C TRP A 497 -4.50 -10.56 -0.13
N GLN A 498 -3.50 -11.45 -0.24
CA GLN A 498 -3.73 -12.89 -0.34
C GLN A 498 -4.34 -13.53 0.92
N TRP A 499 -4.15 -12.92 2.10
CA TRP A 499 -4.81 -13.34 3.34
C TRP A 499 -6.28 -12.86 3.46
N LEU A 500 -6.75 -12.02 2.54
CA LEU A 500 -8.11 -11.46 2.53
C LEU A 500 -9.02 -12.09 1.46
N GLY A 501 -8.55 -13.10 0.71
CA GLY A 501 -9.38 -13.90 -0.20
C GLY A 501 -9.92 -13.14 -1.42
N LEU A 502 -9.23 -12.09 -1.87
CA LEU A 502 -9.60 -11.31 -3.06
C LEU A 502 -8.81 -11.78 -4.28
N ASP A 503 -9.51 -12.31 -5.29
CA ASP A 503 -8.90 -12.82 -6.52
C ASP A 503 -8.39 -11.71 -7.46
N TYR A 504 -7.33 -12.05 -8.21
CA TYR A 504 -6.66 -11.15 -9.14
C TYR A 504 -7.42 -11.02 -10.47
N VAL A 505 -7.97 -9.84 -10.75
CA VAL A 505 -8.68 -9.55 -12.01
C VAL A 505 -7.69 -9.18 -13.13
N GLY A 506 -7.01 -10.20 -13.66
CA GLY A 506 -6.10 -10.06 -14.80
C GLY A 506 -5.64 -11.40 -15.38
N SER A 507 -5.74 -11.55 -16.70
CA SER A 507 -5.27 -12.63 -17.60
C SER A 507 -4.61 -13.89 -17.02
N ARG A 508 -5.12 -15.06 -17.45
CA ARG A 508 -4.66 -16.43 -17.09
C ARG A 508 -3.13 -16.61 -17.11
N ARG A 509 -2.62 -17.20 -16.03
CA ARG A 509 -1.32 -17.87 -15.96
C ARG A 509 -1.40 -19.26 -16.62
N PRO A 510 -0.38 -19.74 -17.37
CA PRO A 510 -0.24 -21.15 -17.71
C PRO A 510 0.17 -21.96 -16.47
N GLU A 511 -0.36 -23.18 -16.33
CA GLU A 511 0.01 -24.09 -15.24
C GLU A 511 1.39 -24.74 -15.51
N ILE A 512 2.22 -24.83 -14.46
CA ILE A 512 3.41 -25.67 -14.41
C ILE A 512 3.32 -26.50 -13.11
N PRO A 513 3.64 -27.80 -13.10
CA PRO A 513 3.16 -28.70 -12.06
C PRO A 513 3.80 -28.49 -10.68
N GLN A 514 3.03 -28.76 -9.63
CA GLN A 514 3.58 -29.01 -8.30
C GLN A 514 4.50 -30.23 -8.35
N GLN A 515 5.73 -30.09 -7.83
CA GLN A 515 6.52 -31.22 -7.34
C GLN A 515 6.43 -31.28 -5.81
N ASN A 516 6.62 -32.48 -5.27
CA ASN A 516 6.20 -32.82 -3.90
C ASN A 516 7.26 -32.50 -2.84
N ALA A 517 6.78 -32.51 -1.60
CA ALA A 517 7.48 -32.27 -0.34
C ALA A 517 8.74 -33.12 -0.08
N ASN A 518 9.44 -32.72 0.98
CA ASN A 518 10.69 -33.24 1.54
C ASN A 518 11.93 -32.73 0.78
N GLU A 519 13.08 -32.48 1.43
CA GLU A 519 13.54 -32.99 2.74
C GLU A 519 13.84 -31.89 3.77
N MET A 520 13.78 -32.25 5.06
CA MET A 520 14.10 -31.39 6.21
C MET A 520 15.30 -31.98 6.94
N GLU A 521 16.51 -31.74 6.43
CA GLU A 521 17.73 -32.18 7.11
C GLU A 521 18.16 -31.17 8.18
N LEU A 522 17.78 -31.46 9.43
CA LEU A 522 18.38 -30.86 10.60
C LEU A 522 19.85 -31.28 10.69
N SER A 523 20.77 -30.32 10.75
CA SER A 523 22.19 -30.58 11.00
C SER A 523 22.84 -29.39 11.71
N GLU A 524 22.78 -29.41 13.04
CA GLU A 524 23.74 -28.67 13.87
C GLU A 524 25.16 -29.18 13.59
N PRO A 525 26.16 -28.31 13.75
CA PRO A 525 27.32 -28.72 14.52
C PRO A 525 27.55 -27.77 15.71
N LEU A 526 27.53 -28.33 16.92
CA LEU A 526 28.00 -27.68 18.13
C LEU A 526 29.51 -27.40 18.03
N LEU A 527 29.92 -26.14 18.26
CA LEU A 527 31.26 -25.76 18.73
C LEU A 527 31.25 -24.36 19.37
#